data_AF-V4H233-F1
#
_entry.id   AF-V4H233-F1
#
_cell.length_a   1.000
_cell.length_b   1.000
_cell.length_c   1.000
_cell.angle_alpha   90.00
_cell.angle_beta   90.00
_cell.angle_gamma   90.00
#
_symmetry.space_group_name_H-M   'P 1'
#
loop_
_entity.id
_entity.type
_entity.pdbx_description
1 polymer ?
#
loop_
_entity_poly.entity_id
_entity_poly.type
_entity_poly.pdbx_seq_one_letter_code
_entity_poly.pdbx_strand_id
1 'polypeptide(L)'
;MKYIVISDDKIDFKASKWLLEGAVIAGCDRFSLDFDSVSCATSIRHKEKLRQELEPYYMGEAVLEKLVVCRPNPFFQKQEIWKLNRDSQKIIMSHMGRNLLDWNKAINSGILNWRFYIKEKLRAGSAYQDDYFIFYGIPEFVLEVLKEKNVLISEGNAIQ
;
A
#
# COMPACT_ATOMS: atom_id res chain seq x y z
N MET A 1 -9.28 -15.50 10.36
CA MET A 1 -9.17 -14.04 10.66
C MET A 1 -9.99 -13.29 9.62
N LYS A 2 -10.85 -12.34 10.01
CA LYS A 2 -11.62 -11.56 9.03
C LYS A 2 -10.69 -10.67 8.20
N TYR A 3 -10.98 -10.54 6.92
CA TYR A 3 -10.35 -9.56 6.05
C TYR A 3 -11.39 -8.84 5.19
N ILE A 4 -11.03 -7.65 4.73
CA ILE A 4 -11.75 -6.95 3.70
C ILE A 4 -10.90 -6.82 2.45
N VAL A 5 -11.59 -6.72 1.32
CA VAL A 5 -11.04 -6.38 0.00
C VAL A 5 -11.79 -5.15 -0.49
N ILE A 6 -11.05 -4.17 -0.97
CA ILE A 6 -11.59 -2.92 -1.53
C ILE A 6 -11.00 -2.75 -2.92
N SER A 7 -11.82 -2.58 -3.94
CA SER A 7 -11.33 -2.31 -5.28
C SER A 7 -10.71 -0.92 -5.37
N ASP A 8 -9.63 -0.78 -6.12
CA ASP A 8 -8.90 0.47 -6.37
C ASP A 8 -9.81 1.56 -6.94
N ASP A 9 -10.79 1.18 -7.77
CA ASP A 9 -11.80 2.06 -8.35
C ASP A 9 -12.70 2.73 -7.30
N LYS A 10 -12.74 2.17 -6.08
CA LYS A 10 -13.46 2.71 -4.91
C LYS A 10 -12.54 3.38 -3.90
N ILE A 11 -11.22 3.30 -4.05
CA ILE A 11 -10.26 3.88 -3.11
C ILE A 11 -9.98 5.33 -3.50
N ASP A 12 -10.87 6.21 -3.04
CA ASP A 12 -10.66 7.65 -3.14
C ASP A 12 -9.67 8.17 -2.08
N PHE A 13 -9.39 9.47 -2.10
CA PHE A 13 -8.57 10.17 -1.10
C PHE A 13 -9.00 9.84 0.35
N LYS A 14 -10.31 9.85 0.62
CA LYS A 14 -10.82 9.68 1.99
C LYS A 14 -10.65 8.24 2.44
N ALA A 15 -11.01 7.27 1.61
CA ALA A 15 -10.80 5.84 1.86
C ALA A 15 -9.32 5.54 2.09
N SER A 16 -8.44 6.07 1.23
CA SER A 16 -6.98 5.93 1.35
C SER A 16 -6.47 6.36 2.71
N LYS A 17 -6.91 7.54 3.18
CA LYS A 17 -6.54 8.08 4.48
C LYS A 17 -7.03 7.17 5.62
N TRP A 18 -8.29 6.74 5.59
CA TRP A 18 -8.85 5.89 6.65
C TRP A 18 -8.24 4.49 6.70
N LEU A 19 -7.86 3.93 5.55
CA LEU A 19 -7.13 2.65 5.51
C LEU A 19 -5.76 2.78 6.17
N LEU A 20 -5.04 3.86 5.91
CA LEU A 20 -3.76 4.11 6.58
C LEU A 20 -3.94 4.34 8.09
N GLU A 21 -4.87 5.21 8.49
CA GLU A 21 -5.15 5.47 9.91
C GLU A 21 -5.57 4.18 10.63
N GLY A 22 -6.38 3.35 9.96
CA GLY A 22 -6.75 2.03 10.43
C GLY A 22 -5.55 1.12 10.64
N ALA A 23 -4.58 1.11 9.73
CA ALA A 23 -3.35 0.33 9.87
C ALA A 23 -2.51 0.80 11.07
N VAL A 24 -2.38 2.12 11.26
CA VAL A 24 -1.66 2.70 12.40
C VAL A 24 -2.34 2.34 13.72
N ILE A 25 -3.68 2.46 13.78
CA ILE A 25 -4.46 2.16 14.99
C ILE A 25 -4.50 0.67 15.30
N ALA A 26 -4.51 -0.19 14.27
CA ALA A 26 -4.37 -1.64 14.42
C ALA A 26 -2.98 -2.06 14.96
N GLY A 27 -2.05 -1.10 15.10
CA GLY A 27 -0.74 -1.31 15.71
C GLY A 27 0.36 -1.67 14.72
N CYS A 28 0.20 -1.34 13.43
CA CYS A 28 1.28 -1.54 12.47
C CYS A 28 2.53 -0.76 12.89
N ASP A 29 3.66 -1.46 12.92
CA ASP A 29 4.95 -0.97 13.41
C ASP A 29 6.01 -0.87 12.30
N ARG A 30 5.69 -1.40 11.12
CA ARG A 30 6.56 -1.35 9.95
C ARG A 30 5.74 -1.16 8.68
N PHE A 31 6.31 -0.41 7.75
CA PHE A 31 5.73 -0.16 6.44
C PHE A 31 6.69 -0.62 5.35
N SER A 32 6.15 -0.82 4.15
CA SER A 32 6.98 -0.95 2.97
C SER A 32 6.28 -0.49 1.70
N LEU A 33 7.07 -0.15 0.69
CA LEU A 33 6.61 0.20 -0.65
C LEU A 33 7.65 -0.22 -1.69
N ASP A 34 7.22 -0.20 -2.94
CA ASP A 34 8.10 -0.42 -4.09
C ASP A 34 8.27 0.89 -4.84
N PHE A 35 9.51 1.18 -5.22
CA PHE A 35 9.81 2.24 -6.18
C PHE A 35 10.01 1.62 -7.56
N ASP A 36 9.11 1.91 -8.50
CA ASP A 36 9.23 1.44 -9.88
C ASP A 36 9.87 2.51 -10.78
N SER A 37 10.34 2.06 -11.94
CA SER A 37 10.77 2.90 -13.05
C SER A 37 9.59 3.70 -13.61
N VAL A 38 9.83 4.99 -13.88
CA VAL A 38 8.85 5.89 -14.49
C VAL A 38 9.53 6.76 -15.53
N SER A 39 8.83 7.06 -16.62
CA SER A 39 9.34 7.88 -17.73
C SER A 39 8.96 9.35 -17.63
N CYS A 40 7.90 9.69 -16.88
CA CYS A 40 7.41 11.06 -16.75
C CYS A 40 8.24 11.88 -15.75
N ALA A 41 8.77 13.04 -16.18
CA ALA A 41 9.60 13.92 -15.35
C ALA A 41 8.94 14.36 -14.04
N THR A 42 7.64 14.66 -14.06
CA THR A 42 6.89 15.04 -12.85
C THR A 42 6.83 13.90 -11.84
N SER A 43 6.60 12.67 -12.32
CA SER A 43 6.57 11.46 -11.50
C SER A 43 7.95 11.12 -10.94
N ILE A 44 9.00 11.27 -11.75
CA ILE A 44 10.40 11.12 -11.30
C ILE A 44 10.68 12.06 -10.12
N ARG A 45 10.41 13.37 -10.28
CA ARG A 45 10.64 14.35 -9.23
C ARG A 45 9.84 14.06 -7.96
N HIS A 46 8.60 13.62 -8.10
CA HIS A 46 7.78 13.25 -6.94
C HIS A 46 8.34 12.04 -6.21
N LYS A 47 8.71 11.00 -6.95
CA LYS A 47 9.30 9.78 -6.43
C LYS A 47 10.63 10.05 -5.69
N GLU A 48 11.50 10.84 -6.29
CA GLU A 48 12.78 11.25 -5.68
C GLU A 48 12.55 12.04 -4.40
N LYS A 49 11.58 12.98 -4.41
CA LYS A 49 11.22 13.72 -3.21
C LYS A 49 10.71 12.80 -2.10
N LEU A 50 9.78 11.89 -2.41
CA LEU A 50 9.29 10.92 -1.43
C LEU A 50 10.43 10.05 -0.88
N ARG A 51 11.33 9.58 -1.75
CA ARG A 51 12.50 8.80 -1.34
C ARG A 51 13.37 9.58 -0.35
N GLN A 52 13.70 10.84 -0.66
CA GLN A 52 14.48 11.71 0.23
C GLN A 52 13.79 11.94 1.58
N GLU A 53 12.47 12.10 1.59
CA GLU A 53 11.70 12.26 2.83
C GLU A 53 11.68 10.96 3.67
N LEU A 54 11.67 9.80 3.02
CA LEU A 54 11.63 8.49 3.68
C LEU A 54 13.01 7.96 4.11
N GLU A 55 14.09 8.43 3.50
CA GLU A 55 15.47 8.00 3.77
C GLU A 55 15.81 7.90 5.28
N PRO A 56 15.44 8.87 6.15
CA PRO A 56 15.77 8.80 7.57
C PRO A 56 15.10 7.64 8.33
N TYR A 57 14.07 7.02 7.74
CA TYR A 57 13.28 5.95 8.36
C TYR A 57 13.56 4.57 7.75
N TYR A 58 14.48 4.54 6.79
CA TYR A 58 14.80 3.37 6.00
C TYR A 58 15.53 2.30 6.84
N MET A 59 15.05 1.07 6.74
CA MET A 59 15.54 -0.09 7.50
C MET A 59 16.24 -1.13 6.61
N GLY A 60 16.52 -0.80 5.34
CA GLY A 60 17.07 -1.71 4.35
C GLY A 60 16.03 -2.30 3.38
N GLU A 61 16.52 -3.10 2.45
CA GLU A 61 15.69 -3.74 1.43
C GLU A 61 15.22 -5.12 1.87
N ALA A 62 13.99 -5.46 1.50
CA ALA A 62 13.60 -6.86 1.36
C ALA A 62 13.57 -7.21 -0.12
N VAL A 63 13.96 -8.45 -0.44
CA VAL A 63 13.70 -9.04 -1.74
C VAL A 63 12.48 -9.93 -1.60
N LEU A 64 11.41 -9.62 -2.33
CA LEU A 64 10.35 -10.59 -2.58
C LEU A 64 10.51 -11.19 -3.96
N GLU A 65 10.29 -12.49 -4.06
CA GLU A 65 10.08 -13.14 -5.34
C GLU A 65 8.63 -12.93 -5.75
N LYS A 66 8.44 -12.32 -6.92
CA LYS A 66 7.13 -12.21 -7.57
C LYS A 66 7.08 -13.09 -8.80
N LEU A 67 5.94 -13.74 -9.00
CA LEU A 67 5.61 -14.43 -10.24
C LEU A 67 5.03 -13.40 -11.21
N VAL A 68 5.72 -13.16 -12.32
CA VAL A 68 5.23 -12.29 -13.38
C VAL A 68 4.59 -13.16 -14.45
N VAL A 69 3.26 -13.04 -14.63
CA VAL A 69 2.49 -13.81 -15.60
C VAL A 69 2.28 -12.98 -16.86
N CYS A 70 3.33 -12.85 -17.67
CA CYS A 70 3.23 -12.27 -19.01
C CYS A 70 3.25 -13.40 -20.07
N ARG A 71 2.35 -13.34 -21.06
CA ARG A 71 2.37 -14.32 -22.17
C ARG A 71 3.61 -14.09 -23.07
N PRO A 72 4.26 -15.13 -23.60
CA PRO A 72 3.94 -16.56 -23.47
C PRO A 72 4.58 -17.27 -22.26
N ASN A 73 5.55 -16.66 -21.56
CA ASN A 73 6.33 -17.36 -20.54
C ASN A 73 6.30 -16.59 -19.20
N PRO A 74 5.70 -17.16 -18.14
CA PRO A 74 5.83 -16.60 -16.81
C PRO A 74 7.28 -16.71 -16.31
N PHE A 75 7.72 -15.74 -15.51
CA PHE A 75 9.05 -15.75 -14.92
C PHE A 75 9.03 -15.21 -13.49
N PHE A 76 10.03 -15.60 -12.71
CA PHE A 76 10.24 -15.04 -11.37
C PHE A 76 11.11 -13.79 -11.46
N GLN A 77 10.68 -12.74 -10.77
CA GLN A 77 11.44 -11.51 -10.65
C GLN A 77 11.66 -11.20 -9.18
N LYS A 78 12.88 -10.78 -8.84
CA LYS A 78 13.18 -10.19 -7.54
C LYS A 78 12.70 -8.75 -7.54
N GLN A 79 11.92 -8.39 -6.52
CA GLN A 79 11.48 -7.03 -6.29
C GLN A 79 12.13 -6.51 -5.01
N GLU A 80 12.85 -5.41 -5.14
CA GLU A 80 13.39 -4.65 -4.03
C GLU A 80 12.27 -3.81 -3.39
N ILE A 81 12.13 -3.98 -2.08
CA ILE A 81 11.08 -3.33 -1.30
C ILE A 81 11.74 -2.52 -0.21
N TRP A 82 11.38 -1.25 -0.14
CA TRP A 82 11.88 -0.36 0.89
C TRP A 82 11.18 -0.64 2.21
N LYS A 83 11.92 -1.13 3.21
CA LYS A 83 11.40 -1.29 4.57
C LYS A 83 11.55 0.02 5.34
N LEU A 84 10.48 0.43 5.99
CA LEU A 84 10.43 1.68 6.76
C LEU A 84 9.96 1.39 8.17
N ASN A 85 10.57 2.06 9.15
CA ASN A 85 10.11 2.00 10.53
C ASN A 85 8.80 2.80 10.74
N ARG A 86 8.20 2.63 11.92
CA ARG A 86 6.94 3.28 12.29
C ARG A 86 6.94 4.81 12.16
N ASP A 87 8.08 5.45 12.38
CA ASP A 87 8.15 6.92 12.45
C ASP A 87 7.93 7.59 11.08
N SER A 88 8.07 6.83 9.99
CA SER A 88 7.71 7.26 8.63
C SER A 88 6.20 7.51 8.43
N GLN A 89 5.34 7.11 9.37
CA GLN A 89 3.87 7.17 9.22
C GLN A 89 3.34 8.55 8.80
N LYS A 90 3.96 9.65 9.26
CA LYS A 90 3.52 11.01 8.92
C LYS A 90 3.76 11.33 7.44
N ILE A 91 4.89 10.86 6.90
CA ILE A 91 5.28 11.05 5.51
C ILE A 91 4.45 10.14 4.62
N ILE A 92 4.26 8.89 5.03
CA ILE A 92 3.34 7.98 4.35
C ILE A 92 1.95 8.63 4.29
N MET A 93 1.45 9.17 5.40
CA MET A 93 0.13 9.80 5.42
C MET A 93 0.00 11.03 4.51
N SER A 94 1.04 11.84 4.36
CA SER A 94 0.99 13.01 3.46
C SER A 94 1.03 12.63 1.98
N HIS A 95 1.58 11.46 1.63
CA HIS A 95 1.68 10.96 0.26
C HIS A 95 0.57 9.97 -0.09
N MET A 96 0.45 8.89 0.67
CA MET A 96 -0.49 7.79 0.48
C MET A 96 -1.95 8.24 0.56
N GLY A 97 -2.27 9.23 1.41
CA GLY A 97 -3.63 9.78 1.50
C GLY A 97 -4.13 10.37 0.19
N ARG A 98 -3.24 10.67 -0.78
CA ARG A 98 -3.56 11.34 -2.05
C ARG A 98 -3.93 10.37 -3.17
N ASN A 99 -4.78 9.38 -2.88
CA ASN A 99 -5.31 8.33 -3.77
C ASN A 99 -4.39 7.10 -3.86
N LEU A 100 -4.45 6.23 -2.85
CA LEU A 100 -3.55 5.11 -2.55
C LEU A 100 -3.14 4.22 -3.74
N LEU A 101 -3.96 4.12 -4.79
CA LEU A 101 -3.75 3.24 -5.94
C LEU A 101 -4.07 3.89 -7.29
N ASP A 102 -4.37 5.20 -7.34
CA ASP A 102 -4.69 5.85 -8.62
C ASP A 102 -3.40 6.09 -9.42
N TRP A 103 -3.07 5.12 -10.28
CA TRP A 103 -1.91 5.14 -11.16
C TRP A 103 -1.93 6.30 -12.17
N ASN A 104 -3.11 6.87 -12.45
CA ASN A 104 -3.24 8.04 -13.34
C ASN A 104 -2.77 9.34 -12.67
N LYS A 105 -2.59 9.35 -11.34
CA LYS A 105 -2.00 10.50 -10.65
C LYS A 105 -0.48 10.39 -10.70
N ALA A 106 0.16 11.44 -11.22
CA ALA A 106 1.61 11.56 -11.24
C ALA A 106 2.27 11.34 -9.88
N ILE A 107 1.54 11.60 -8.79
CA ILE A 107 1.97 11.41 -7.40
C ILE A 107 2.14 9.94 -6.99
N ASN A 108 1.41 9.03 -7.62
CA ASN A 108 1.48 7.59 -7.35
C ASN A 108 2.31 6.86 -8.41
N SER A 109 2.52 7.49 -9.57
CA SER A 109 3.30 6.90 -10.65
C SER A 109 4.74 6.60 -10.17
N GLY A 110 5.09 5.31 -10.19
CA GLY A 110 6.39 4.82 -9.73
C GLY A 110 6.46 4.50 -8.23
N ILE A 111 5.33 4.55 -7.52
CA ILE A 111 5.17 4.08 -6.15
C ILE A 111 4.11 2.99 -6.16
N LEU A 112 4.49 1.76 -5.83
CA LEU A 112 3.60 0.60 -5.89
C LEU A 112 3.56 -0.13 -4.56
N ASN A 113 2.48 -0.91 -4.36
CA ASN A 113 2.35 -1.92 -3.32
C ASN A 113 2.70 -1.44 -1.90
N TRP A 114 1.99 -0.41 -1.45
CA TRP A 114 2.00 -0.01 -0.04
C TRP A 114 1.59 -1.19 0.83
N ARG A 115 2.40 -1.50 1.84
CA ARG A 115 2.20 -2.65 2.72
C ARG A 115 2.44 -2.27 4.18
N PHE A 116 1.63 -2.88 5.04
CA PHE A 116 1.52 -2.58 6.46
C PHE A 116 1.75 -3.84 7.27
N TYR A 117 2.64 -3.79 8.25
CA TYR A 117 3.05 -4.96 9.01
C TYR A 117 2.91 -4.74 10.51
N ILE A 118 2.62 -5.81 11.22
CA ILE A 118 2.85 -5.92 12.67
C ILE A 118 3.96 -6.95 12.85
N LYS A 119 5.12 -6.52 13.33
CA LYS A 119 6.37 -7.27 13.31
C LYS A 119 6.70 -7.68 11.86
N GLU A 120 6.61 -8.97 11.55
CA GLU A 120 6.85 -9.50 10.21
C GLU A 120 5.58 -10.05 9.54
N LYS A 121 4.41 -9.83 10.13
CA LYS A 121 3.13 -10.29 9.55
C LYS A 121 2.46 -9.16 8.78
N LEU A 122 2.19 -9.40 7.49
CA LEU A 122 1.42 -8.48 6.66
C LEU A 122 0.00 -8.36 7.22
N ARG A 123 -0.45 -7.12 7.41
CA ARG A 123 -1.78 -6.77 7.90
C ARG A 123 -2.65 -6.12 6.85
N ALA A 124 -2.05 -5.27 6.04
CA ALA A 124 -2.77 -4.66 4.94
C ALA A 124 -1.80 -4.37 3.80
N GLY A 125 -2.32 -4.22 2.60
CA GLY A 125 -1.54 -3.72 1.47
C GLY A 125 -2.28 -3.85 0.16
N SER A 126 -1.76 -3.18 -0.86
CA SER A 126 -2.18 -3.45 -2.24
C SER A 126 -1.72 -4.83 -2.67
N ALA A 127 -2.60 -5.53 -3.36
CA ALA A 127 -2.23 -6.74 -4.06
C ALA A 127 -1.44 -6.37 -5.33
N TYR A 128 -0.39 -7.15 -5.62
CA TYR A 128 0.53 -6.85 -6.71
C TYR A 128 -0.18 -7.02 -8.07
N GLN A 129 -0.23 -5.96 -8.88
CA GLN A 129 -0.94 -5.93 -10.18
C GLN A 129 -2.45 -6.17 -10.11
N ASP A 130 -3.01 -6.24 -8.90
CA ASP A 130 -4.42 -6.43 -8.67
C ASP A 130 -5.04 -5.09 -8.25
N ASP A 131 -6.20 -4.81 -8.83
CA ASP A 131 -7.01 -3.61 -8.64
C ASP A 131 -7.69 -3.59 -7.25
N TYR A 132 -7.00 -4.06 -6.19
CA TYR A 132 -7.56 -4.21 -4.86
C TYR A 132 -6.56 -3.94 -3.71
N PHE A 133 -7.09 -3.43 -2.61
CA PHE A 133 -6.43 -3.33 -1.31
C PHE A 133 -7.04 -4.32 -0.33
N ILE A 134 -6.19 -5.09 0.36
CA ILE A 134 -6.61 -6.10 1.34
C ILE A 134 -6.24 -5.60 2.73
N PHE A 135 -7.15 -5.79 3.70
CA PHE A 135 -6.90 -5.49 5.10
C PHE A 135 -7.41 -6.61 6.00
N TYR A 136 -6.50 -7.23 6.75
CA TYR A 136 -6.80 -8.24 7.77
C TYR A 136 -7.03 -7.63 9.16
N GLY A 137 -8.17 -7.94 9.77
CA GLY A 137 -8.50 -7.48 11.13
C GLY A 137 -8.61 -5.96 11.23
N ILE A 138 -9.23 -5.33 10.24
CA ILE A 138 -9.45 -3.88 10.22
C ILE A 138 -10.26 -3.44 11.45
N PRO A 139 -9.93 -2.30 12.10
CA PRO A 139 -10.71 -1.79 13.22
C PRO A 139 -12.16 -1.46 12.84
N GLU A 140 -13.11 -1.75 13.72
CA GLU A 140 -14.56 -1.61 13.44
C GLU A 140 -14.95 -0.18 13.04
N PHE A 141 -14.42 0.84 13.71
CA PHE A 141 -14.73 2.23 13.37
C PHE A 141 -14.29 2.60 11.93
N VAL A 142 -13.23 1.97 11.41
CA VAL A 142 -12.81 2.20 10.01
C VAL A 142 -13.82 1.58 9.06
N LEU A 143 -14.36 0.40 9.38
CA LEU A 143 -15.44 -0.22 8.61
C LEU A 143 -16.68 0.67 8.59
N GLU A 144 -17.07 1.23 9.74
CA GLU A 144 -18.19 2.16 9.85
C GLU A 144 -17.98 3.38 8.94
N VAL A 145 -16.80 4.01 9.02
CA VAL A 145 -16.47 5.15 8.17
C VAL A 145 -16.46 4.80 6.68
N LEU A 146 -15.91 3.64 6.29
CA LEU A 146 -15.92 3.20 4.90
C LEU A 146 -17.37 2.96 4.39
N LYS A 147 -18.23 2.37 5.22
CA LYS A 147 -19.66 2.16 4.92
C LYS A 147 -20.41 3.49 4.77
N GLU A 148 -20.20 4.45 5.68
CA GLU A 148 -20.78 5.80 5.59
C GLU A 148 -20.38 6.54 4.31
N LYS A 149 -19.21 6.24 3.76
CA LYS A 149 -18.72 6.83 2.50
C LYS A 149 -19.15 6.05 1.27
N ASN A 150 -19.99 5.02 1.41
CA ASN A 150 -20.40 4.13 0.32
C ASN A 150 -19.21 3.48 -0.42
N VAL A 151 -18.10 3.24 0.29
CA VAL A 151 -16.99 2.46 -0.25
C VAL A 151 -17.43 1.01 -0.27
N LEU A 152 -17.49 0.40 -1.46
CA LEU A 152 -17.86 -1.00 -1.59
C LEU A 152 -16.72 -1.87 -1.06
N ILE A 153 -17.03 -2.69 -0.06
CA ILE A 153 -16.09 -3.63 0.56
C ILE A 153 -16.60 -5.06 0.39
N SER A 154 -15.70 -5.99 0.12
CA SER A 154 -15.97 -7.43 0.18
C SER A 154 -15.34 -8.02 1.43
N GLU A 155 -16.10 -8.74 2.23
CA GLU A 155 -15.62 -9.37 3.46
C GLU A 155 -15.32 -10.86 3.23
N GLY A 156 -14.27 -11.37 3.87
CA GLY A 156 -13.92 -12.77 3.84
C GLY A 156 -13.32 -13.27 5.15
N ASN A 157 -13.21 -14.59 5.28
CA ASN A 157 -12.56 -15.24 6.41
C ASN A 157 -11.30 -15.96 5.93
N ALA A 158 -10.14 -15.50 6.38
CA ALA A 158 -8.88 -16.17 6.11
C ALA A 158 -8.83 -17.51 6.85
N ILE A 159 -8.59 -18.59 6.11
CA ILE A 159 -8.26 -19.91 6.62
C ILE A 159 -6.84 -19.81 7.19
N GLN A 160 -6.65 -20.25 8.44
CA GLN A 160 -5.34 -20.26 9.11
C GLN A 160 -4.51 -21.46 8.68
#